data_AF-A0A971I5X9-F1
#
_entry.id   AF-A0A971I5X9-F1
#
_cell.length_a   1.000
_cell.length_b   1.000
_cell.length_c   1.000
_cell.angle_alpha   90.00
_cell.angle_beta   90.00
_cell.angle_gamma   90.00
#
_symmetry.space_group_name_H-M   'P 1'
#
loop_
_entity.id
_entity.type
_entity.pdbx_description
1 polymer ?
#
loop_
_entity_poly.entity_id
_entity_poly.type
_entity_poly.pdbx_seq_one_letter_code
_entity_poly.pdbx_strand_id
1 'polypeptide(L)'
;MRRAKLLLFLVLASAILLTACANLPTPADDPSQPHTPSASETKEASKTTEAPVSTAGTSEDVTEVPETTRPVPEQVQITADYATDEILNSYDSFFEFIEFEEISQRIIFTSNVRVKKFSFIEVVYEEKNGEFAFFEKEELYSIEDFSPDKPLLVSWMDIGAIPHRGISFVDENDRTRYFYLAASGEDGSLILGEFQN
;
A
#
# COMPACT_ATOMS: atom_id res chain seq x y z
N MET A 1 -7.06 -25.61 44.09
CA MET A 1 -5.73 -26.21 44.39
C MET A 1 -5.20 -27.23 43.36
N ARG A 2 -5.97 -27.70 42.36
CA ARG A 2 -5.46 -28.68 41.36
C ARG A 2 -4.78 -28.07 40.13
N ARG A 3 -5.01 -26.79 39.81
CA ARG A 3 -4.40 -26.11 38.64
C ARG A 3 -2.94 -25.70 38.86
N ALA A 4 -2.55 -25.37 40.08
CA ALA A 4 -1.17 -24.98 40.41
C ALA A 4 -0.16 -26.13 40.30
N LYS A 5 -0.59 -27.39 40.50
CA LYS A 5 0.27 -28.57 40.35
C LYS A 5 0.52 -28.95 38.88
N LEU A 6 -0.40 -28.63 37.97
CA LEU A 6 -0.24 -28.92 36.54
C LEU A 6 0.78 -27.96 35.90
N LEU A 7 0.79 -26.70 36.32
CA LEU A 7 1.75 -25.69 35.88
C LEU A 7 3.18 -25.98 36.37
N LEU A 8 3.34 -26.52 37.59
CA LEU A 8 4.67 -26.88 38.13
C LEU A 8 5.30 -28.08 37.40
N PHE A 9 4.48 -29.03 36.91
CA PHE A 9 4.98 -30.16 36.11
C PHE A 9 5.36 -29.76 34.67
N LEU A 10 4.69 -28.76 34.09
CA LEU A 10 4.95 -28.31 32.71
C LEU A 10 6.24 -27.49 32.62
N VAL A 11 6.58 -26.71 33.65
CA VAL A 11 7.82 -25.92 33.71
C VAL A 11 9.06 -26.80 33.93
N LEU A 12 8.93 -27.97 34.58
CA LEU A 12 10.06 -28.88 34.81
C LEU A 12 10.43 -29.74 33.58
N ALA A 13 9.54 -29.83 32.58
CA ALA A 13 9.73 -30.67 31.39
C ALA A 13 10.47 -29.97 30.22
N SER A 14 10.71 -28.65 30.30
CA SER A 14 11.32 -27.87 29.21
C SER A 14 12.85 -27.69 29.33
N ALA A 15 13.51 -28.35 30.29
CA ALA A 15 14.92 -28.08 30.62
C ALA A 15 15.94 -29.06 30.01
N ILE A 16 15.60 -29.81 28.96
CA ILE A 16 16.56 -30.73 28.32
C ILE A 16 16.37 -30.70 26.81
N LEU A 17 17.29 -30.00 26.11
CA LEU A 17 17.91 -30.37 24.83
C LEU A 17 18.56 -29.13 24.18
N LEU A 18 19.73 -28.72 24.68
CA LEU A 18 20.67 -27.88 23.94
C LEU A 18 22.04 -28.57 23.94
N THR A 19 22.22 -29.52 23.02
CA THR A 19 23.54 -30.03 22.60
C THR A 19 23.41 -30.68 21.23
N ALA A 20 23.86 -29.99 20.18
CA ALA A 20 24.48 -30.61 19.01
C ALA A 20 25.34 -29.55 18.30
N CYS A 21 26.66 -29.68 18.45
CA CYS A 21 27.64 -28.96 17.67
C CYS A 21 27.95 -29.73 16.37
N ALA A 22 28.32 -28.94 15.35
CA ALA A 22 29.34 -29.19 14.34
C ALA A 22 28.96 -29.83 12.98
N ASN A 23 29.55 -29.18 11.96
CA ASN A 23 29.91 -29.61 10.62
C ASN A 23 28.85 -29.55 9.52
N LEU A 24 28.86 -28.44 8.79
CA LEU A 24 28.52 -28.40 7.37
C LEU A 24 29.81 -28.24 6.56
N PRO A 25 30.05 -29.07 5.53
CA PRO A 25 31.24 -28.96 4.69
C PRO A 25 31.12 -27.82 3.68
N THR A 26 32.23 -27.10 3.50
CA THR A 26 32.48 -26.07 2.50
C THR A 26 32.36 -26.63 1.07
N PRO A 27 31.68 -25.97 0.13
CA PRO A 27 31.92 -26.19 -1.28
C PRO A 27 33.25 -25.55 -1.67
N ALA A 28 34.10 -26.35 -2.32
CA ALA A 28 35.41 -25.95 -2.82
C ALA A 28 35.32 -24.82 -3.86
N ASP A 29 36.29 -23.91 -3.80
CA ASP A 29 36.72 -23.04 -4.88
C ASP A 29 37.11 -23.86 -6.12
N ASP A 30 36.67 -23.42 -7.30
CA ASP A 30 37.44 -23.59 -8.54
C ASP A 30 37.38 -22.29 -9.36
N PRO A 31 38.52 -21.60 -9.60
CA PRO A 31 38.58 -20.33 -10.28
C PRO A 31 38.75 -20.52 -11.79
N SER A 32 37.89 -19.89 -12.58
CA SER A 32 38.15 -19.68 -14.02
C SER A 32 37.43 -18.42 -14.51
N GLN A 33 38.10 -17.29 -14.34
CA GLN A 33 38.01 -16.11 -15.23
C GLN A 33 39.21 -16.20 -16.21
N PRO A 34 39.38 -15.30 -17.20
CA PRO A 34 38.45 -14.37 -17.87
C PRO A 34 38.58 -14.43 -19.40
N HIS A 35 37.70 -13.81 -20.19
CA HIS A 35 38.08 -13.12 -21.45
C HIS A 35 37.04 -12.05 -21.86
N THR A 36 37.41 -10.78 -21.72
CA THR A 36 37.17 -9.69 -22.71
C THR A 36 38.55 -9.35 -23.29
N PRO A 37 38.73 -8.61 -24.43
CA PRO A 37 37.92 -7.49 -24.92
C PRO A 37 37.82 -7.36 -26.46
N SER A 38 37.20 -6.26 -26.93
CA SER A 38 37.47 -5.49 -28.18
C SER A 38 36.14 -5.09 -28.85
N ALA A 39 35.62 -3.87 -28.65
CA ALA A 39 36.02 -2.58 -29.24
C ALA A 39 35.74 -2.44 -30.75
N SER A 40 34.85 -1.50 -31.11
CA SER A 40 34.85 -0.56 -32.27
C SER A 40 33.51 0.21 -32.21
N GLU A 41 33.45 1.54 -31.99
CA GLU A 41 33.66 2.64 -32.97
C GLU A 41 32.76 2.47 -34.23
N THR A 42 32.02 3.44 -34.80
CA THR A 42 31.99 4.91 -34.73
C THR A 42 30.89 5.43 -35.71
N LYS A 43 30.42 6.68 -35.51
CA LYS A 43 29.73 7.62 -36.44
C LYS A 43 28.25 7.39 -36.80
N GLU A 44 27.31 8.32 -36.54
CA GLU A 44 27.15 9.76 -36.89
C GLU A 44 26.59 10.00 -38.31
N ALA A 45 25.41 10.65 -38.37
CA ALA A 45 24.90 11.63 -39.37
C ALA A 45 23.36 11.68 -39.22
N SER A 46 22.70 12.73 -38.69
CA SER A 46 22.59 14.15 -39.08
C SER A 46 21.65 14.43 -40.28
N LYS A 47 20.88 15.53 -40.15
CA LYS A 47 20.22 16.38 -41.17
C LYS A 47 18.71 16.06 -41.43
N THR A 48 17.71 16.97 -41.51
CA THR A 48 17.57 18.44 -41.59
C THR A 48 16.06 18.79 -41.45
N THR A 49 15.67 19.89 -40.77
CA THR A 49 15.06 21.14 -41.32
C THR A 49 13.66 20.92 -41.95
N GLU A 50 12.58 21.65 -41.68
CA GLU A 50 12.39 23.10 -41.76
C GLU A 50 10.95 23.46 -41.30
N ALA A 51 10.77 24.61 -40.65
CA ALA A 51 9.46 25.26 -40.52
C ALA A 51 9.21 26.14 -41.77
N PRO A 52 7.95 26.54 -42.03
CA PRO A 52 7.75 27.98 -42.14
C PRO A 52 6.46 28.49 -41.50
N VAL A 53 6.53 29.77 -41.13
CA VAL A 53 5.49 30.64 -40.58
C VAL A 53 4.85 31.47 -41.71
N SER A 54 3.52 31.65 -41.68
CA SER A 54 2.79 32.88 -42.08
C SER A 54 1.28 32.64 -42.14
N THR A 55 0.34 33.58 -41.95
CA THR A 55 0.26 34.93 -41.36
C THR A 55 -1.25 35.32 -41.41
N ALA A 56 -1.74 35.98 -40.35
CA ALA A 56 -2.88 36.93 -40.25
C ALA A 56 -4.35 36.53 -40.49
N GLY A 57 -5.17 36.84 -39.46
CA GLY A 57 -6.24 37.83 -39.60
C GLY A 57 -7.66 37.38 -39.20
N THR A 58 -8.20 37.94 -38.11
CA THR A 58 -9.47 38.72 -38.06
C THR A 58 -10.03 38.77 -36.65
N SER A 59 -10.34 40.00 -36.24
CA SER A 59 -11.00 40.43 -35.00
C SER A 59 -12.47 40.06 -35.02
N GLU A 60 -12.97 39.39 -33.98
CA GLU A 60 -14.38 39.54 -33.56
C GLU A 60 -14.45 39.68 -32.03
N ASP A 61 -15.05 40.80 -31.66
CA ASP A 61 -15.55 41.20 -30.36
C ASP A 61 -16.42 40.07 -29.75
N VAL A 62 -16.02 39.55 -28.59
CA VAL A 62 -16.86 38.64 -27.80
C VAL A 62 -16.90 39.17 -26.38
N THR A 63 -18.09 39.65 -26.03
CA THR A 63 -18.56 39.99 -24.69
C THR A 63 -18.07 38.95 -23.66
N GLU A 64 -17.23 39.40 -22.73
CA GLU A 64 -16.73 38.60 -21.61
C GLU A 64 -17.88 38.32 -20.64
N VAL A 65 -18.56 37.19 -20.86
CA VAL A 65 -19.38 36.52 -19.86
C VAL A 65 -18.41 36.05 -18.77
N PRO A 66 -18.65 36.34 -17.47
CA PRO A 66 -17.74 35.86 -16.44
C PRO A 66 -17.72 34.34 -16.51
N GLU A 67 -16.53 33.77 -16.75
CA GLU A 67 -16.32 32.33 -16.66
C GLU A 67 -16.76 31.88 -15.27
N THR A 68 -17.91 31.20 -15.22
CA THR A 68 -18.26 30.33 -14.11
C THR A 68 -17.11 29.33 -13.97
N THR A 69 -16.19 29.60 -13.04
CA THR A 69 -15.09 28.73 -12.67
C THR A 69 -15.69 27.37 -12.34
N ARG A 70 -15.52 26.39 -13.23
CA ARG A 70 -15.84 25.00 -12.91
C ARG A 70 -14.97 24.63 -11.72
N PRO A 71 -15.53 24.12 -10.61
CA PRO A 71 -14.70 23.68 -9.50
C PRO A 71 -13.77 22.57 -10.02
N VAL A 72 -12.47 22.74 -9.79
CA VAL A 72 -11.47 21.70 -10.02
C VAL A 72 -11.90 20.50 -9.16
N PRO A 73 -11.99 19.27 -9.71
CA PRO A 73 -12.34 18.10 -8.92
C PRO A 73 -11.32 17.95 -7.79
N GLU A 74 -11.82 17.89 -6.56
CA GLU A 74 -10.97 17.67 -5.39
C GLU A 74 -10.38 16.27 -5.48
N GLN A 75 -9.05 16.18 -5.39
CA GLN A 75 -8.34 14.90 -5.48
C GLN A 75 -8.72 14.01 -4.29
N VAL A 76 -9.02 12.74 -4.57
CA VAL A 76 -9.33 11.77 -3.51
C VAL A 76 -8.08 11.50 -2.66
N GLN A 77 -8.22 11.71 -1.36
CA GLN A 77 -7.23 11.38 -0.34
C GLN A 77 -7.87 10.47 0.71
N ILE A 78 -7.32 9.26 0.83
CA ILE A 78 -7.65 8.34 1.91
C ILE A 78 -6.52 8.37 2.93
N THR A 79 -6.87 8.44 4.21
CA THR A 79 -5.90 8.27 5.31
C THR A 79 -6.23 7.03 6.12
N ALA A 80 -5.24 6.51 6.82
CA ALA A 80 -5.38 5.42 7.79
C ALA A 80 -4.70 5.84 9.08
N ASP A 81 -5.41 5.69 10.20
CA ASP A 81 -4.90 6.03 11.52
C ASP A 81 -5.26 4.93 12.53
N TYR A 82 -4.47 4.80 13.58
CA TYR A 82 -4.89 3.98 14.71
C TYR A 82 -6.15 4.60 15.34
N ALA A 83 -7.17 3.78 15.56
CA ALA A 83 -8.43 4.25 16.11
C ALA A 83 -8.27 4.57 17.60
N THR A 84 -8.16 5.86 17.91
CA THR A 84 -8.17 6.39 19.28
C THR A 84 -9.58 6.82 19.68
N ASP A 85 -9.87 6.88 20.97
CA ASP A 85 -11.17 7.39 21.45
C ASP A 85 -11.43 8.83 20.99
N GLU A 86 -10.39 9.65 20.83
CA GLU A 86 -10.53 11.03 20.32
C GLU A 86 -11.07 11.04 18.89
N ILE A 87 -10.46 10.25 17.99
CA ILE A 87 -10.92 10.14 16.60
C ILE A 87 -12.30 9.47 16.56
N LEU A 88 -12.53 8.42 17.35
CA LEU A 88 -13.82 7.72 17.34
C LEU A 88 -14.97 8.61 17.86
N ASN A 89 -14.71 9.55 18.76
CA ASN A 89 -15.73 10.47 19.25
C ASN A 89 -16.00 11.64 18.29
N SER A 90 -15.23 11.81 17.20
CA SER A 90 -15.49 12.86 16.21
C SER A 90 -16.53 12.48 15.16
N TYR A 91 -17.03 11.23 15.17
CA TYR A 91 -18.01 10.75 14.21
C TYR A 91 -19.24 10.16 14.91
N ASP A 92 -20.41 10.36 14.30
CA ASP A 92 -21.68 9.83 14.81
C ASP A 92 -21.81 8.31 14.58
N SER A 93 -21.19 7.78 13.54
CA SER A 93 -21.26 6.36 13.19
C SER A 93 -20.11 5.92 12.28
N PHE A 94 -19.91 4.61 12.20
CA PHE A 94 -18.86 3.97 11.39
C PHE A 94 -19.46 2.85 10.55
N PHE A 95 -18.83 2.55 9.42
CA PHE A 95 -18.83 1.17 8.94
C PHE A 95 -17.85 0.37 9.80
N GLU A 96 -18.16 -0.89 10.07
CA GLU A 96 -17.32 -1.73 10.93
C GLU A 96 -17.06 -3.08 10.28
N PHE A 97 -15.79 -3.47 10.25
CA PHE A 97 -15.35 -4.80 9.84
C PHE A 97 -14.42 -5.38 10.91
N ILE A 98 -14.81 -6.52 11.47
CA ILE A 98 -14.04 -7.22 12.51
C ILE A 98 -13.63 -8.57 11.93
N GLU A 99 -12.35 -8.70 11.60
CA GLU A 99 -11.79 -9.96 11.13
C GLU A 99 -11.41 -10.88 12.30
N PHE A 100 -10.86 -10.28 13.36
CA PHE A 100 -10.49 -10.98 14.59
C PHE A 100 -11.01 -10.21 15.81
N GLU A 101 -11.68 -10.93 16.72
CA GLU A 101 -12.28 -10.36 17.94
C GLU A 101 -11.32 -10.30 19.14
N GLU A 102 -10.28 -11.16 19.16
CA GLU A 102 -9.35 -11.27 20.29
C GLU A 102 -7.95 -10.76 19.89
N ILE A 103 -7.48 -9.71 20.58
CA ILE A 103 -6.15 -9.08 20.41
C ILE A 103 -5.89 -8.62 18.97
N SER A 104 -6.57 -7.53 18.59
CA SER A 104 -6.46 -6.90 17.28
C SER A 104 -6.03 -5.44 17.40
N GLN A 105 -5.41 -4.92 16.33
CA GLN A 105 -5.30 -3.48 16.14
C GLN A 105 -6.59 -2.95 15.53
N ARG A 106 -6.97 -1.74 15.94
CA ARG A 106 -8.14 -1.03 15.40
C ARG A 106 -7.64 0.13 14.57
N ILE A 107 -8.04 0.17 13.31
CA ILE A 107 -7.59 1.15 12.33
C ILE A 107 -8.82 1.79 11.71
N ILE A 108 -8.77 3.11 11.58
CA ILE A 108 -9.82 3.88 10.96
C ILE A 108 -9.32 4.43 9.63
N PHE A 109 -10.07 4.16 8.56
CA PHE A 109 -9.87 4.77 7.27
C PHE A 109 -10.82 5.96 7.12
N THR A 110 -10.30 7.09 6.66
CA THR A 110 -11.10 8.31 6.40
C THR A 110 -10.85 8.81 4.99
N SER A 111 -11.75 9.67 4.48
CA SER A 111 -11.61 10.30 3.17
C SER A 111 -11.92 11.80 3.29
N ASN A 112 -11.26 12.63 2.49
CA ASN A 112 -11.61 14.04 2.36
C ASN A 112 -12.88 14.27 1.52
N VAL A 113 -13.21 13.35 0.62
CA VAL A 113 -14.36 13.42 -0.28
C VAL A 113 -15.17 12.13 -0.30
N ARG A 114 -16.32 12.14 -0.98
CA ARG A 114 -17.09 10.93 -1.25
C ARG A 114 -16.40 10.08 -2.32
N VAL A 115 -16.28 8.78 -2.05
CA VAL A 115 -15.56 7.81 -2.88
C VAL A 115 -16.46 6.61 -3.16
N LYS A 116 -16.39 6.07 -4.38
CA LYS A 116 -17.19 4.92 -4.79
C LYS A 116 -16.39 3.63 -4.66
N LYS A 117 -17.10 2.53 -4.38
CA LYS A 117 -16.55 1.17 -4.35
C LYS A 117 -15.27 1.08 -3.52
N PHE A 118 -15.35 1.61 -2.30
CA PHE A 118 -14.26 1.49 -1.35
C PHE A 118 -14.24 0.07 -0.80
N SER A 119 -13.09 -0.58 -0.82
CA SER A 119 -12.94 -1.96 -0.36
C SER A 119 -11.75 -2.10 0.57
N PHE A 120 -11.91 -2.88 1.63
CA PHE A 120 -10.82 -3.42 2.43
C PHE A 120 -10.42 -4.78 1.84
N ILE A 121 -9.13 -4.98 1.57
CA ILE A 121 -8.65 -6.09 0.75
C ILE A 121 -7.54 -6.88 1.44
N GLU A 122 -7.45 -8.17 1.10
CA GLU A 122 -6.25 -8.98 1.32
C GLU A 122 -5.23 -8.67 0.24
N VAL A 123 -3.98 -8.42 0.67
CA VAL A 123 -2.84 -8.16 -0.21
C VAL A 123 -1.88 -9.34 -0.13
N VAL A 124 -1.34 -9.75 -1.28
CA VAL A 124 -0.23 -10.70 -1.38
C VAL A 124 0.93 -10.07 -2.12
N TYR A 125 2.07 -10.73 -2.09
CA TYR A 125 3.26 -10.26 -2.77
C TYR A 125 3.95 -11.39 -3.55
N GLU A 126 4.68 -10.99 -4.57
CA GLU A 126 5.72 -11.77 -5.21
C GLU A 126 7.06 -11.06 -5.02
N GLU A 127 8.11 -11.80 -4.69
CA GLU A 127 9.47 -11.28 -4.62
C GLU A 127 10.26 -11.71 -5.86
N LYS A 128 10.82 -10.75 -6.58
CA LYS A 128 11.70 -11.02 -7.73
C LYS A 128 12.92 -10.12 -7.68
N ASN A 129 14.10 -10.72 -7.65
CA ASN A 129 15.38 -10.01 -7.57
C ASN A 129 15.48 -9.05 -6.36
N GLY A 130 14.81 -9.36 -5.25
CA GLY A 130 14.78 -8.51 -4.05
C GLY A 130 13.79 -7.35 -4.11
N GLU A 131 12.97 -7.24 -5.16
CA GLU A 131 11.87 -6.29 -5.25
C GLU A 131 10.54 -6.98 -4.98
N PHE A 132 9.68 -6.32 -4.20
CA PHE A 132 8.33 -6.79 -3.91
C PHE A 132 7.34 -6.17 -4.90
N ALA A 133 6.55 -7.03 -5.55
CA ALA A 133 5.35 -6.65 -6.28
C ALA A 133 4.13 -7.08 -5.48
N PHE A 134 3.22 -6.16 -5.20
CA PHE A 134 1.99 -6.41 -4.43
C PHE A 134 0.79 -6.57 -5.35
N PHE A 135 -0.15 -7.42 -4.94
CA PHE A 135 -1.39 -7.71 -5.67
C PHE A 135 -2.55 -7.86 -4.70
N GLU A 136 -3.74 -7.49 -5.14
CA GLU A 136 -4.98 -7.86 -4.48
C GLU A 136 -5.19 -9.38 -4.60
N LYS A 137 -5.54 -10.02 -3.49
CA LYS A 137 -5.95 -11.43 -3.49
C LYS A 137 -7.46 -11.59 -3.33
N GLU A 138 -8.07 -10.83 -2.41
CA GLU A 138 -9.48 -10.96 -2.07
C GLU A 138 -10.05 -9.64 -1.53
N GLU A 139 -11.29 -9.32 -1.90
CA GLU A 139 -12.08 -8.27 -1.25
C GLU A 139 -12.70 -8.82 0.04
N LEU A 140 -12.31 -8.26 1.18
CA LEU A 140 -12.77 -8.70 2.50
C LEU A 140 -14.03 -7.95 2.96
N TYR A 141 -14.16 -6.69 2.56
CA TYR A 141 -15.31 -5.85 2.88
C TYR A 141 -15.44 -4.72 1.86
N SER A 142 -16.66 -4.35 1.46
CA SER A 142 -16.90 -3.27 0.50
C SER A 142 -18.02 -2.31 0.92
N ILE A 143 -17.84 -1.06 0.50
CA ILE A 143 -18.73 0.08 0.73
C ILE A 143 -18.94 0.78 -0.62
N GLU A 144 -20.16 0.73 -1.12
CA GLU A 144 -20.50 1.36 -2.42
C GLU A 144 -20.31 2.88 -2.42
N ASP A 145 -20.61 3.52 -1.30
CA ASP A 145 -20.54 4.96 -1.12
C ASP A 145 -19.86 5.30 0.21
N PHE A 146 -18.55 5.53 0.15
CA PHE A 146 -17.70 5.86 1.27
C PHE A 146 -17.57 7.38 1.41
N SER A 147 -17.85 7.94 2.58
CA SER A 147 -17.96 9.39 2.76
C SER A 147 -17.19 9.89 3.97
N PRO A 148 -16.76 11.17 3.99
CA PRO A 148 -16.03 11.75 5.12
C PRO A 148 -16.78 11.62 6.45
N ASP A 149 -18.11 11.72 6.42
CA ASP A 149 -18.96 11.69 7.62
C ASP A 149 -19.13 10.29 8.24
N LYS A 150 -18.80 9.24 7.48
CA LYS A 150 -18.99 7.85 7.90
C LYS A 150 -17.77 7.00 7.51
N PRO A 151 -16.69 7.07 8.28
CA PRO A 151 -15.46 6.34 8.03
C PRO A 151 -15.61 4.83 8.29
N LEU A 152 -14.57 4.07 7.92
CA LEU A 152 -14.52 2.62 8.11
C LEU A 152 -13.57 2.31 9.27
N LEU A 153 -14.10 1.65 10.29
CA LEU A 153 -13.33 1.07 11.37
C LEU A 153 -13.08 -0.42 11.07
N VAL A 154 -11.81 -0.82 11.10
CA VAL A 154 -11.37 -2.19 10.83
C VAL A 154 -10.60 -2.73 12.03
N SER A 155 -10.85 -4.00 12.38
CA SER A 155 -10.15 -4.72 13.43
C SER A 155 -9.57 -6.02 12.88
N TRP A 156 -8.25 -6.16 12.88
CA TRP A 156 -7.57 -7.42 12.55
C TRP A 156 -6.28 -7.59 13.36
N MET A 157 -5.70 -8.79 13.30
CA MET A 157 -4.41 -9.09 13.88
C MET A 157 -3.31 -8.88 12.83
N ASP A 158 -2.40 -7.94 13.09
CA ASP A 158 -1.24 -7.73 12.24
C ASP A 158 -0.21 -8.85 12.47
N ILE A 159 0.26 -9.46 11.38
CA ILE A 159 1.22 -10.58 11.42
C ILE A 159 2.41 -10.29 10.51
N GLY A 160 3.57 -10.14 11.15
CA GLY A 160 4.84 -9.98 10.45
C GLY A 160 5.08 -8.55 9.98
N ALA A 161 6.05 -8.39 9.07
CA ALA A 161 6.49 -7.09 8.56
C ALA A 161 6.04 -6.82 7.12
N ILE A 162 5.52 -7.84 6.41
CA ILE A 162 5.09 -7.69 5.03
C ILE A 162 3.59 -7.36 5.01
N PRO A 163 3.18 -6.29 4.31
CA PRO A 163 1.77 -5.93 4.18
C PRO A 163 0.93 -7.08 3.64
N HIS A 164 -0.18 -7.36 4.31
CA HIS A 164 -1.16 -8.38 3.90
C HIS A 164 -2.60 -7.85 3.91
N ARG A 165 -2.77 -6.55 4.23
CA ARG A 165 -4.04 -5.84 4.16
C ARG A 165 -3.85 -4.54 3.40
N GLY A 166 -4.93 -4.04 2.85
CA GLY A 166 -4.92 -2.85 2.02
C GLY A 166 -6.31 -2.32 1.77
N ILE A 167 -6.40 -1.36 0.87
CA ILE A 167 -7.66 -0.82 0.38
C ILE A 167 -7.64 -0.69 -1.14
N SER A 168 -8.83 -0.67 -1.74
CA SER A 168 -9.02 -0.21 -3.11
C SER A 168 -10.23 0.72 -3.20
N PHE A 169 -10.24 1.60 -4.20
CA PHE A 169 -11.38 2.47 -4.47
C PHE A 169 -11.35 3.02 -5.90
N VAL A 170 -12.50 3.53 -6.37
CA VAL A 170 -12.60 4.24 -7.66
C VAL A 170 -12.38 5.74 -7.46
N ASP A 171 -11.39 6.28 -8.15
CA ASP A 171 -11.02 7.70 -8.09
C ASP A 171 -11.91 8.60 -8.99
N GLU A 172 -11.61 9.90 -9.00
CA GLU A 172 -12.32 10.91 -9.80
C GLU A 172 -12.19 10.73 -11.32
N ASN A 173 -11.28 9.85 -11.77
CA ASN A 173 -11.07 9.51 -13.17
C ASN A 173 -11.64 8.13 -13.54
N ASP A 174 -12.51 7.57 -12.69
CA ASP A 174 -13.10 6.24 -12.84
C ASP A 174 -12.06 5.11 -12.89
N ARG A 175 -10.88 5.31 -12.28
CA ARG A 175 -9.83 4.30 -12.16
C ARG A 175 -9.84 3.68 -10.78
N THR A 176 -9.71 2.36 -10.71
CA THR A 176 -9.47 1.68 -9.44
C THR A 176 -8.03 1.88 -9.02
N ARG A 177 -7.82 2.40 -7.82
CA ARG A 177 -6.51 2.54 -7.17
C ARG A 177 -6.39 1.53 -6.05
N TYR A 178 -5.20 0.99 -5.84
CA TYR A 178 -4.93 -0.06 -4.85
C TYR A 178 -3.79 0.36 -3.94
N PHE A 179 -3.95 0.12 -2.65
CA PHE A 179 -2.97 0.49 -1.64
C PHE A 179 -2.77 -0.64 -0.67
N TYR A 180 -1.52 -0.96 -0.34
CA TYR A 180 -1.23 -1.78 0.83
C TYR A 180 -1.12 -0.88 2.05
N LEU A 181 -1.47 -1.44 3.20
CA LEU A 181 -1.30 -0.79 4.49
C LEU A 181 -0.04 -1.31 5.17
N ALA A 182 0.80 -0.39 5.64
CA ALA A 182 1.97 -0.71 6.43
C ALA A 182 2.11 0.24 7.62
N ALA A 183 2.89 -0.17 8.62
CA ALA A 183 3.41 0.75 9.63
C ALA A 183 4.78 1.29 9.19
N SER A 184 4.98 2.59 9.36
CA SER A 184 6.26 3.26 9.21
C SER A 184 7.29 2.65 10.15
N GLY A 185 8.46 2.31 9.61
CA GLY A 185 9.58 1.81 10.42
C GLY A 185 10.25 2.90 11.26
N GLU A 186 9.94 4.19 11.04
CA GLU A 186 10.55 5.31 11.75
C GLU A 186 9.81 5.63 13.06
N ASP A 187 8.49 5.73 13.00
CA ASP A 187 7.64 6.19 14.11
C ASP A 187 6.40 5.31 14.35
N GLY A 188 6.19 4.28 13.53
CA GLY A 188 5.04 3.40 13.63
C GLY A 188 3.74 3.98 13.05
N SER A 189 3.75 5.17 12.45
CA SER A 189 2.55 5.72 11.82
C SER A 189 2.05 4.82 10.69
N LEU A 190 0.74 4.77 10.45
CA LEU A 190 0.22 4.01 9.32
C LEU A 190 0.49 4.74 8.00
N ILE A 191 0.80 3.97 6.97
CA ILE A 191 1.05 4.45 5.61
C ILE A 191 0.25 3.62 4.61
N LEU A 192 -0.28 4.30 3.59
CA LEU A 192 -0.91 3.69 2.43
C LEU A 192 0.04 3.79 1.24
N GLY A 193 0.61 2.66 0.84
CA GLY A 193 1.50 2.57 -0.31
C GLY A 193 0.75 2.11 -1.55
N GLU A 194 0.71 2.94 -2.59
CA GLU A 194 0.04 2.59 -3.85
C GLU A 194 0.78 1.49 -4.60
N PHE A 195 0.03 0.55 -5.19
CA PHE A 195 0.55 -0.48 -6.08
C PHE A 195 -0.35 -0.64 -7.32
N GLN A 196 0.20 -1.28 -8.35
CA GLN A 196 -0.54 -1.62 -9.56
C GLN A 196 -1.02 -3.07 -9.45
N ASN A 197 -2.33 -3.28 -9.59
CA ASN A 197 -2.95 -4.60 -9.60
C ASN A 197 -3.01 -5.18 -11.02
#